data_AF-A3JSW0-F1
#
_entry.id   AF-A3JSW0-F1
#
_cell.length_a   1.000
_cell.length_b   1.000
_cell.length_c   1.000
_cell.angle_alpha   90.00
_cell.angle_beta   90.00
_cell.angle_gamma   90.00
#
_symmetry.space_group_name_H-M   'P 1'
#
loop_
_entity.id
_entity.type
_entity.pdbx_description
1 polymer ?
#
loop_
_entity_poly.entity_id
_entity_poly.type
_entity_poly.pdbx_seq_one_letter_code
_entity_poly.pdbx_strand_id
1 'polypeptide(L)'
;MSAVRDIVSTYRRPREVFSRWIAGAPDEARALIVVMVACGIVFLSQWPVAARKSYLTGEDIGPLIGGSLMAWIFIVPLALYAIAWVVHLVLTIFGGQGSSFAGRMVLFWALLAASPLWLLNGMVVGIIGQGFQAQLIGALGLFAFVIFWIIGLKIAYFQRDKG
;
A
#
# COMPACT_ATOMS: atom_id res chain seq x y z
N MET A 1 1.14 22.62 -0.14
CA MET A 1 0.18 21.71 -0.80
C MET A 1 -0.40 20.80 0.26
N SER A 2 -1.73 20.73 0.39
CA SER A 2 -2.37 19.97 1.47
C SER A 2 -2.51 18.50 1.07
N ALA A 3 -1.67 17.65 1.65
CA ALA A 3 -1.66 16.19 1.46
C ALA A 3 -3.04 15.52 1.65
N VAL A 4 -3.94 16.18 2.40
CA VAL A 4 -5.30 15.70 2.69
C VAL A 4 -6.22 15.77 1.46
N ARG A 5 -6.06 16.76 0.57
CA ARG A 5 -6.88 16.85 -0.66
C ARG A 5 -6.49 15.80 -1.69
N ASP A 6 -5.24 15.36 -1.70
CA ASP A 6 -4.76 14.35 -2.64
C ASP A 6 -5.23 12.92 -2.28
N ILE A 7 -5.47 12.65 -1.00
CA ILE A 7 -6.05 11.37 -0.55
C ILE A 7 -7.48 11.21 -1.09
N VAL A 8 -8.31 12.26 -1.01
CA VAL A 8 -9.70 12.22 -1.49
C VAL A 8 -9.77 12.14 -3.02
N SER A 9 -8.84 12.78 -3.73
CA SER A 9 -8.81 12.75 -5.21
C SER A 9 -8.35 11.38 -5.76
N THR A 10 -7.50 10.65 -5.01
CA THR A 10 -7.05 9.29 -5.35
C THR A 10 -8.22 8.30 -5.48
N TYR A 11 -9.26 8.46 -4.66
CA TYR A 11 -10.47 7.63 -4.73
C TYR A 11 -11.36 7.91 -5.94
N ARG A 12 -11.31 9.13 -6.48
CA ARG A 12 -12.18 9.54 -7.60
C ARG A 12 -11.54 9.35 -8.97
N ARG A 13 -10.22 9.59 -9.10
CA ARG A 13 -9.50 9.54 -10.39
C ARG A 13 -8.08 8.99 -10.25
N PRO A 14 -7.94 7.69 -9.93
CA PRO A 14 -6.63 7.06 -9.67
C PRO A 14 -5.62 7.24 -10.80
N ARG A 15 -6.08 7.15 -12.06
CA ARG A 15 -5.22 7.25 -13.25
C ARG A 15 -4.61 8.65 -13.44
N GLU A 16 -5.38 9.70 -13.21
CA GLU A 16 -4.95 11.10 -13.38
C GLU A 16 -4.02 11.55 -12.23
N VAL A 17 -4.16 10.98 -11.04
CA VAL A 17 -3.25 11.26 -9.92
C VAL A 17 -1.91 10.57 -10.15
N PHE A 18 -1.94 9.29 -10.54
CA PHE A 18 -0.74 8.52 -10.80
C PHE A 18 0.07 9.03 -12.00
N SER A 19 -0.61 9.41 -13.11
CA SER A 19 0.07 10.00 -14.26
C SER A 19 0.73 11.34 -13.91
N ARG A 20 0.10 12.18 -13.08
CA ARG A 20 0.70 13.43 -12.58
C ARG A 20 1.89 13.18 -11.65
N TRP A 21 1.89 12.09 -10.89
CA TRP A 21 3.01 11.73 -10.02
C TRP A 21 4.23 11.21 -10.78
N ILE A 22 4.02 10.55 -11.94
CA ILE A 22 5.09 10.04 -12.80
C ILE A 22 5.56 11.06 -13.85
N ALA A 23 4.77 12.10 -14.16
CA ALA A 23 5.13 13.12 -15.16
C ALA A 23 6.35 14.01 -14.77
N GLY A 24 6.92 13.84 -13.59
CA GLY A 24 8.14 14.54 -13.14
C GLY A 24 9.40 13.68 -13.22
N ALA A 25 10.56 14.29 -12.94
CA ALA A 25 11.81 13.54 -12.80
C ALA A 25 11.69 12.46 -11.69
N PRO A 26 12.29 11.28 -11.88
CA PRO A 26 12.35 10.25 -10.85
C PRO A 26 12.90 10.82 -9.53
N ASP A 27 12.14 10.65 -8.45
CA ASP A 27 12.49 11.15 -7.12
C ASP A 27 12.30 10.01 -6.12
N GLU A 28 13.41 9.34 -5.79
CA GLU A 28 13.40 8.19 -4.88
C GLU A 28 12.96 8.60 -3.47
N ALA A 29 13.19 9.85 -3.05
CA ALA A 29 12.73 10.35 -1.76
C ALA A 29 11.19 10.37 -1.70
N ARG A 30 10.52 10.71 -2.80
CA ARG A 30 9.05 10.61 -2.87
C ARG A 30 8.57 9.17 -2.76
N ALA A 31 9.24 8.23 -3.43
CA ALA A 31 8.89 6.81 -3.35
C ALA A 31 8.98 6.30 -1.90
N LEU A 32 10.05 6.68 -1.20
CA LEU A 32 10.22 6.40 0.23
C LEU A 32 9.12 7.04 1.08
N ILE A 33 8.79 8.32 0.87
CA ILE A 33 7.70 8.98 1.62
C ILE A 33 6.37 8.23 1.42
N VAL A 34 6.04 7.85 0.19
CA VAL A 34 4.78 7.16 -0.13
C VAL A 34 4.70 5.80 0.56
N VAL A 35 5.76 4.99 0.49
CA VAL A 35 5.76 3.67 1.15
C VAL A 35 5.73 3.82 2.67
N MET A 36 6.44 4.79 3.24
CA MET A 36 6.44 5.05 4.68
C MET A 36 5.07 5.50 5.18
N VAL A 37 4.37 6.36 4.43
CA VAL A 37 3.00 6.77 4.76
C VAL A 37 2.04 5.57 4.65
N ALA A 38 2.15 4.77 3.60
CA ALA A 38 1.32 3.57 3.43
C ALA A 38 1.54 2.58 4.59
N CYS A 39 2.80 2.28 4.92
CA CYS A 39 3.16 1.45 6.06
C CYS A 39 2.67 2.03 7.39
N GLY A 40 2.75 3.35 7.58
CA GLY A 40 2.24 4.02 8.77
C GLY A 40 0.73 3.84 8.94
N ILE A 41 -0.05 3.99 7.85
CA ILE A 41 -1.51 3.79 7.90
C ILE A 41 -1.86 2.33 8.21
N VAL A 42 -1.17 1.36 7.59
CA VAL A 42 -1.42 -0.06 7.88
C VAL A 42 -0.95 -0.41 9.30
N PHE A 43 0.15 0.17 9.79
CA PHE A 43 0.55 0.03 11.19
C PHE A 43 -0.54 0.52 12.14
N LEU A 44 -1.17 1.68 11.87
CA LEU A 44 -2.31 2.17 12.64
C LEU A 44 -3.48 1.16 12.66
N SER A 45 -3.68 0.40 11.58
CA SER A 45 -4.71 -0.65 11.54
C SER A 45 -4.40 -1.84 12.46
N GLN A 46 -3.14 -2.05 12.84
CA GLN A 46 -2.74 -3.16 13.72
C GLN A 46 -2.99 -2.87 15.20
N TRP A 47 -3.11 -1.60 15.59
CA TRP A 47 -3.37 -1.21 16.98
C TRP A 47 -4.66 -1.79 17.55
N PRO A 48 -5.83 -1.63 16.91
CA PRO A 48 -7.08 -2.21 17.42
C PRO A 48 -7.01 -3.75 17.51
N VAL A 49 -6.28 -4.38 16.59
CA VAL A 49 -6.06 -5.84 16.60
C VAL A 49 -5.19 -6.26 17.79
N ALA A 50 -4.07 -5.55 18.02
CA ALA A 50 -3.16 -5.80 19.12
C ALA A 50 -3.83 -5.55 20.48
N ALA A 51 -4.61 -4.47 20.61
CA ALA A 51 -5.38 -4.17 21.80
C ALA A 51 -6.39 -5.27 22.14
N ARG A 52 -7.12 -5.78 21.13
CA ARG A 52 -8.04 -6.91 21.34
C ARG A 52 -7.29 -8.17 21.75
N LYS A 53 -6.16 -8.48 21.09
CA LYS A 53 -5.37 -9.67 21.40
C LYS A 53 -4.88 -9.63 22.85
N SER A 54 -4.29 -8.51 23.25
CA SER A 54 -3.85 -8.26 24.62
C SER A 54 -4.99 -8.43 25.64
N TYR A 55 -6.17 -7.89 25.34
CA TYR A 55 -7.35 -8.05 26.21
C TYR A 55 -7.82 -9.50 26.34
N LEU A 56 -7.79 -10.29 25.25
CA LEU A 56 -8.30 -11.66 25.24
C LEU A 56 -7.30 -12.69 25.79
N THR A 57 -6.00 -12.52 25.53
CA THR A 57 -4.97 -13.50 25.90
C THR A 57 -4.18 -13.10 27.14
N GLY A 58 -4.31 -11.86 27.60
CA GLY A 58 -3.47 -11.29 28.66
C GLY A 58 -2.03 -11.03 28.24
N GLU A 59 -1.71 -11.15 26.93
CA GLU A 59 -0.41 -10.78 26.39
C GLU A 59 -0.14 -9.28 26.55
N ASP A 60 1.12 -8.91 26.75
CA ASP A 60 1.54 -7.51 26.80
C ASP A 60 1.39 -6.87 25.40
N ILE A 61 0.71 -5.73 25.36
CA ILE A 61 0.50 -4.95 24.14
C ILE A 61 1.80 -4.34 23.60
N GLY A 62 2.78 -4.04 24.47
CA GLY A 62 4.05 -3.43 24.13
C GLY A 62 4.83 -4.24 23.10
N PRO A 63 5.13 -5.53 23.36
CA PRO A 63 5.76 -6.42 22.39
C PRO A 63 4.96 -6.59 21.09
N LEU A 64 3.62 -6.64 21.16
CA LEU A 64 2.77 -6.79 19.97
C LEU A 64 2.86 -5.57 19.04
N ILE A 65 2.76 -4.36 19.59
CA ILE A 65 2.88 -3.12 18.83
C ILE A 65 4.33 -2.91 18.39
N GLY A 66 5.31 -3.21 19.26
CA GLY A 66 6.74 -3.08 18.96
C GLY A 66 7.17 -3.96 17.79
N GLY A 67 6.74 -5.23 17.76
CA GLY A 67 6.99 -6.14 16.65
C GLY A 67 6.34 -5.67 15.35
N SER A 68 5.10 -5.18 15.43
CA SER A 68 4.39 -4.60 14.28
C SER A 68 5.10 -3.36 13.74
N LEU A 69 5.54 -2.45 14.61
CA LEU A 69 6.28 -1.24 14.22
C LEU A 69 7.57 -1.61 13.51
N MET A 70 8.36 -2.53 14.06
CA MET A 70 9.60 -2.99 13.44
C MET A 70 9.35 -3.60 12.05
N ALA A 71 8.32 -4.44 11.93
CA ALA A 71 7.93 -5.03 10.67
C ALA A 71 7.55 -3.95 9.64
N TRP A 72 6.63 -3.05 9.97
CA TRP A 72 6.08 -2.08 9.01
C TRP A 72 7.04 -0.93 8.67
N ILE A 73 7.94 -0.54 9.57
CA ILE A 73 8.87 0.58 9.34
C ILE A 73 10.18 0.13 8.70
N PHE A 74 10.69 -1.06 9.04
CA PHE A 74 11.99 -1.52 8.55
C PHE A 74 11.88 -2.66 7.52
N ILE A 75 11.10 -3.70 7.86
CA ILE A 75 11.07 -4.94 7.06
C ILE A 75 10.22 -4.77 5.80
N VAL A 76 9.00 -4.28 5.95
CA VAL A 76 8.02 -4.18 4.86
C VAL A 76 8.49 -3.25 3.74
N PRO A 77 9.02 -2.04 4.00
CA PRO A 77 9.51 -1.18 2.92
C PRO A 77 10.61 -1.86 2.13
N LEU A 78 11.56 -2.50 2.82
CA LEU A 78 12.66 -3.23 2.16
C LEU A 78 12.15 -4.43 1.34
N ALA A 79 11.18 -5.17 1.87
CA ALA A 79 10.53 -6.26 1.16
C ALA A 79 9.76 -5.77 -0.08
N LEU A 80 9.03 -4.66 0.02
CA LEU A 80 8.32 -4.06 -1.11
C LEU A 80 9.29 -3.56 -2.19
N TYR A 81 10.45 -3.05 -1.81
CA TYR A 81 11.53 -2.71 -2.75
C TYR A 81 12.02 -3.94 -3.52
N ALA A 82 12.26 -5.05 -2.83
CA ALA A 82 12.66 -6.31 -3.46
C ALA A 82 11.56 -6.85 -4.40
N ILE A 83 10.30 -6.84 -3.95
CA ILE A 83 9.15 -7.26 -4.76
C ILE A 83 9.03 -6.38 -6.01
N ALA A 84 9.13 -5.07 -5.87
CA ALA A 84 9.05 -4.15 -7.00
C ALA A 84 10.17 -4.39 -8.03
N TRP A 85 11.37 -4.75 -7.57
CA TRP A 85 12.47 -5.11 -8.45
C TRP A 85 12.18 -6.42 -9.21
N VAL A 86 11.70 -7.45 -8.52
CA VAL A 86 11.29 -8.73 -9.14
C VAL A 86 10.18 -8.50 -10.16
N VAL A 87 9.17 -7.71 -9.82
CA VAL A 87 8.05 -7.38 -10.72
C VAL A 87 8.55 -6.64 -11.95
N HIS A 88 9.46 -5.68 -11.78
CA HIS A 88 10.09 -4.99 -12.90
C HIS A 88 10.83 -5.96 -13.81
N LEU A 89 11.63 -6.87 -13.25
CA LEU A 89 12.37 -7.87 -14.02
C LEU A 89 11.42 -8.81 -14.81
N VAL A 90 10.34 -9.26 -14.19
CA VAL A 90 9.35 -10.09 -14.87
C VAL A 90 8.70 -9.31 -16.01
N LEU A 91 8.27 -8.06 -15.77
CA LEU A 91 7.60 -7.26 -16.78
C LEU A 91 8.50 -6.86 -17.95
N THR A 92 9.79 -6.62 -17.71
CA THR A 92 10.76 -6.33 -18.79
C THR A 92 11.00 -7.56 -19.65
N ILE A 93 11.01 -8.78 -19.07
CA ILE A 93 11.07 -10.04 -19.84
C ILE A 93 9.84 -10.19 -20.75
N PHE A 94 8.66 -9.78 -20.28
CA PHE A 94 7.42 -9.77 -21.08
C PHE A 94 7.30 -8.56 -22.04
N GLY A 95 8.37 -7.78 -22.24
CA GLY A 95 8.41 -6.68 -23.21
C GLY A 95 7.87 -5.33 -22.70
N GLY A 96 7.67 -5.18 -21.40
CA GLY A 96 7.29 -3.90 -20.79
C GLY A 96 8.45 -2.89 -20.82
N GLN A 97 8.16 -1.65 -21.20
CA GLN A 97 9.16 -0.58 -21.35
C GLN A 97 9.20 0.41 -20.17
N GLY A 98 8.51 0.08 -19.06
CA GLY A 98 8.44 0.94 -17.88
C GLY A 98 9.77 0.98 -17.11
N SER A 99 10.05 2.11 -16.46
CA SER A 99 11.26 2.28 -15.64
C SER A 99 11.16 1.50 -14.33
N SER A 100 12.32 1.11 -13.77
CA SER A 100 12.37 0.46 -12.44
C SER A 100 11.74 1.34 -11.35
N PHE A 101 11.91 2.66 -11.44
CA PHE A 101 11.26 3.64 -10.57
C PHE A 101 9.73 3.58 -10.69
N ALA A 102 9.19 3.56 -11.91
CA ALA A 102 7.74 3.49 -12.13
C ALA A 102 7.16 2.19 -11.55
N GLY A 103 7.86 1.06 -11.67
CA GLY A 103 7.46 -0.22 -11.06
C GLY A 103 7.29 -0.15 -9.54
N ARG A 104 8.25 0.47 -8.84
CA ARG A 104 8.17 0.70 -7.38
C ARG A 104 7.03 1.62 -7.02
N MET A 105 6.93 2.76 -7.73
CA MET A 105 5.90 3.76 -7.46
C MET A 105 4.49 3.17 -7.65
N VAL A 106 4.28 2.33 -8.67
CA VAL A 106 3.01 1.60 -8.86
C VAL A 106 2.66 0.75 -7.64
N LEU A 107 3.63 -0.04 -7.13
CA LEU A 107 3.40 -0.92 -5.98
C LEU A 107 3.08 -0.11 -4.72
N PHE A 108 3.85 0.95 -4.45
CA PHE A 108 3.68 1.78 -3.26
C PHE A 108 2.37 2.56 -3.31
N TRP A 109 2.01 3.09 -4.47
CA TRP A 109 0.75 3.77 -4.69
C TRP A 109 -0.44 2.82 -4.54
N ALA A 110 -0.37 1.59 -5.06
CA ALA A 110 -1.42 0.59 -4.89
C ALA A 110 -1.63 0.23 -3.42
N LEU A 111 -0.55 0.09 -2.65
CA LEU A 111 -0.62 -0.14 -1.20
C LEU A 111 -1.26 1.05 -0.48
N LEU A 112 -0.87 2.27 -0.82
CA LEU A 112 -1.45 3.48 -0.25
C LEU A 112 -2.95 3.61 -0.56
N ALA A 113 -3.36 3.31 -1.79
CA ALA A 113 -4.76 3.35 -2.21
C ALA A 113 -5.64 2.30 -1.51
N ALA A 114 -5.07 1.14 -1.17
CA ALA A 114 -5.76 0.11 -0.39
C ALA A 114 -5.74 0.40 1.12
N SER A 115 -4.91 1.33 1.60
CA SER A 115 -4.67 1.57 3.03
C SER A 115 -5.93 1.86 3.86
N PRO A 116 -6.96 2.58 3.37
CA PRO A 116 -8.20 2.79 4.14
C PRO A 116 -9.05 1.54 4.32
N LEU A 117 -8.99 0.59 3.38
CA LEU A 117 -9.64 -0.72 3.55
C LEU A 117 -8.90 -1.58 4.57
N TRP A 118 -7.57 -1.51 4.59
CA TRP A 118 -6.76 -2.15 5.63
C TRP A 118 -7.04 -1.55 7.02
N LEU A 119 -7.18 -0.23 7.09
CA LEU A 119 -7.57 0.47 8.32
C LEU A 119 -8.94 0.02 8.82
N LEU A 120 -9.93 0.00 7.92
CA LEU A 120 -11.28 -0.47 8.24
C LEU A 120 -11.26 -1.94 8.70
N ASN A 121 -10.48 -2.79 8.04
CA ASN A 121 -10.32 -4.19 8.42
C ASN A 121 -9.77 -4.33 9.86
N GLY A 122 -8.71 -3.58 10.18
CA GLY A 122 -8.12 -3.57 11.51
C GLY A 122 -9.10 -3.14 12.59
N MET A 123 -9.91 -2.11 12.32
CA MET A 123 -10.98 -1.68 13.23
C MET A 123 -12.04 -2.77 13.44
N VAL A 124 -12.50 -3.42 12.38
CA VAL A 124 -13.48 -4.51 12.47
C VAL A 124 -12.92 -5.69 13.27
N VAL A 125 -11.68 -6.10 12.99
CA VAL A 125 -11.02 -7.18 13.75
C VAL A 125 -10.84 -6.80 15.22
N GLY A 126 -10.46 -5.57 15.53
CA GLY A 126 -10.27 -5.15 16.92
C GLY A 126 -11.57 -5.03 17.71
N ILE A 127 -12.60 -4.43 17.12
CA ILE A 127 -13.88 -4.16 17.82
C ILE A 127 -14.76 -5.41 17.84
N ILE A 128 -14.99 -6.02 16.68
CA ILE A 128 -15.94 -7.13 16.53
C ILE A 128 -15.23 -8.47 16.79
N GLY A 129 -14.03 -8.62 16.23
CA GLY A 129 -13.24 -9.85 16.30
C GLY A 129 -13.03 -10.49 14.93
N GLN A 130 -12.35 -11.64 14.94
CA GLN A 130 -12.22 -12.49 13.76
C GLN A 130 -13.61 -13.03 13.36
N GLY A 131 -13.95 -12.98 12.08
CA GLY A 131 -15.23 -13.46 11.57
C GLY A 131 -15.44 -13.16 10.09
N PHE A 132 -16.62 -13.51 9.56
CA PHE A 132 -16.95 -13.35 8.14
C PHE A 132 -16.82 -11.89 7.65
N GLN A 133 -17.24 -10.92 8.47
CA GLN A 133 -17.12 -9.49 8.14
C GLN A 133 -15.67 -9.03 8.00
N ALA A 134 -14.80 -9.46 8.91
CA ALA A 134 -13.37 -9.18 8.83
C ALA A 134 -12.75 -9.82 7.58
N GLN A 135 -13.10 -11.07 7.26
CA GLN A 135 -12.62 -11.73 6.05
C GLN A 135 -13.10 -11.02 4.78
N LEU A 136 -14.37 -10.60 4.73
CA LEU A 136 -14.93 -9.89 3.59
C LEU A 136 -14.23 -8.55 3.34
N ILE A 137 -14.02 -7.75 4.40
CA ILE A 137 -13.34 -6.45 4.27
C ILE A 137 -11.86 -6.65 3.90
N GLY A 138 -11.20 -7.66 4.47
CA GLY A 138 -9.83 -8.01 4.10
C GLY A 138 -9.72 -8.43 2.63
N ALA A 139 -10.67 -9.24 2.15
CA ALA A 139 -10.75 -9.64 0.74
C ALA A 139 -11.00 -8.44 -0.17
N LEU A 140 -11.88 -7.51 0.22
CA LEU A 140 -12.11 -6.26 -0.52
C LEU A 140 -10.84 -5.39 -0.55
N GLY A 141 -10.10 -5.30 0.55
CA GLY A 141 -8.82 -4.60 0.63
C GLY A 141 -7.78 -5.19 -0.32
N LEU A 142 -7.64 -6.52 -0.32
CA LEU A 142 -6.75 -7.22 -1.24
C LEU A 142 -7.19 -7.05 -2.70
N PHE A 143 -8.49 -7.16 -2.97
CA PHE A 143 -9.04 -6.98 -4.32
C PHE A 143 -8.79 -5.57 -4.85
N ALA A 144 -9.01 -4.55 -4.01
CA ALA A 144 -8.70 -3.16 -4.33
C ALA A 144 -7.21 -2.97 -4.61
N PHE A 145 -6.33 -3.51 -3.76
CA PHE A 145 -4.88 -3.47 -3.98
C PHE A 145 -4.49 -4.06 -5.34
N VAL A 146 -4.97 -5.26 -5.67
CA VAL A 146 -4.66 -5.94 -6.92
C VAL A 146 -5.16 -5.14 -8.13
N ILE A 147 -6.38 -4.60 -8.07
CA ILE A 147 -6.93 -3.77 -9.15
C ILE A 147 -6.09 -2.51 -9.36
N PHE A 148 -5.80 -1.76 -8.29
CA PHE A 148 -4.98 -0.55 -8.40
C PHE A 148 -3.59 -0.87 -8.92
N TRP A 149 -3.01 -1.98 -8.47
CA TRP A 149 -1.71 -2.44 -8.90
C TRP A 149 -1.67 -2.77 -10.40
N ILE A 150 -2.62 -3.56 -10.90
CA ILE A 150 -2.74 -3.90 -12.33
C ILE A 150 -2.97 -2.64 -13.18
N ILE A 151 -3.82 -1.72 -12.71
CA ILE A 151 -4.08 -0.46 -13.42
C ILE A 151 -2.79 0.37 -13.50
N GLY A 152 -2.05 0.52 -12.40
CA GLY A 152 -0.80 1.25 -12.36
C GLY A 152 0.27 0.62 -13.27
N LEU A 153 0.38 -0.71 -13.28
CA LEU A 153 1.35 -1.43 -14.13
C LEU A 153 1.05 -1.22 -15.61
N LYS A 154 -0.24 -1.27 -16.00
CA LYS A 154 -0.66 -0.97 -17.38
C LYS A 154 -0.29 0.45 -17.80
N ILE A 155 -0.48 1.44 -16.91
CA ILE A 155 -0.11 2.83 -17.19
C ILE A 155 1.42 2.95 -17.32
N ALA A 156 2.17 2.43 -16.35
CA ALA A 156 3.60 2.60 -16.26
C ALA A 156 4.41 1.87 -17.35
N TYR A 157 3.94 0.71 -17.82
CA TYR A 157 4.70 -0.14 -18.74
C TYR A 157 4.14 -0.17 -20.17
N PHE A 158 2.85 0.13 -20.37
CA PHE A 158 2.18 -0.08 -21.65
C PHE A 158 1.48 1.16 -22.22
N GLN A 159 1.26 2.23 -21.45
CA GLN A 159 0.80 3.50 -22.01
C GLN A 159 1.99 4.31 -22.53
N ARG A 160 2.21 4.23 -23.85
CA ARG A 160 2.97 5.22 -24.61
C ARG A 160 2.31 6.59 -24.42
N ASP A 161 3.08 7.58 -23.97
CA ASP A 161 2.72 8.99 -24.14
C ASP A 161 2.29 9.19 -25.59
N LYS A 162 1.01 9.49 -25.79
CA LYS A 162 0.60 10.16 -27.02
C LYS A 162 1.14 11.57 -26.85
N GLY A 163 2.22 11.85 -27.59
CA GLY A 163 2.88 13.15 -27.65
C GLY A 163 1.97 14.27 -28.09
#